data_AF-A0A1R4FW94-F1
#
_entry.id   AF-A0A1R4FW94-F1
#
_cell.length_a   1.000
_cell.length_b   1.000
_cell.length_c   1.000
_cell.angle_alpha   90.00
_cell.angle_beta   90.00
_cell.angle_gamma   90.00
#
_symmetry.space_group_name_H-M   'P 1'
#
loop_
_entity.id
_entity.type
_entity.pdbx_description
1 polymer ?
#
loop_
_entity_poly.entity_id
_entity_poly.type
_entity_poly.pdbx_seq_one_letter_code
_entity_poly.pdbx_strand_id
1 'polypeptide(L)'
;MLPIKVRFATWFSVTMLVVGVLLSVSGVLTERYISLFPGIVLVLVGVLSMINPAYVVEAHEVQVRNMLGMTLKRLPLRGPLDLRVDEKAVWFVPTGKRVMGNFGLDKAGIKQVSEFVASGQANAGQPGPGQAPFAQQQPQAPQPQAWDPQQGQPGQQPQAPQPQAWDPQQPQQGQQPPHPQQPGQNPYGR
;
A
#
# COMPACT_ATOMS: atom_id res chain seq x y z
N MET A 1 -13.32 -11.95 11.89
CA MET A 1 -12.12 -11.26 12.46
C MET A 1 -12.53 -9.85 12.83
N LEU A 2 -12.07 -9.32 13.97
CA LEU A 2 -12.37 -7.95 14.38
C LEU A 2 -11.59 -6.96 13.50
N PRO A 3 -12.20 -5.87 13.01
CA PRO A 3 -11.51 -4.88 12.18
C PRO A 3 -10.42 -4.18 13.00
N ILE A 4 -9.19 -4.20 12.50
CA ILE A 4 -8.05 -3.51 13.13
C ILE A 4 -8.10 -2.05 12.71
N LYS A 5 -8.28 -1.14 13.66
CA LYS A 5 -8.40 0.30 13.42
C LYS A 5 -7.08 0.97 13.80
N VAL A 6 -6.41 1.57 12.83
CA VAL A 6 -5.20 2.34 13.08
C VAL A 6 -5.55 3.82 13.11
N ARG A 7 -5.27 4.47 14.24
CA ARG A 7 -5.58 5.88 14.49
C ARG A 7 -4.37 6.76 14.21
N PHE A 8 -4.62 8.06 14.10
CA PHE A 8 -3.55 9.04 14.14
C PHE A 8 -2.87 9.04 15.51
N ALA A 9 -1.60 9.41 15.54
CA ALA A 9 -0.80 9.50 16.74
C ALA A 9 -1.38 10.61 17.63
N THR A 10 -1.67 10.29 18.90
CA THR A 10 -2.33 11.21 19.83
C THR A 10 -1.60 12.54 19.97
N TRP A 11 -0.26 12.53 19.91
CA TRP A 11 0.54 13.75 20.01
C TRP A 11 0.21 14.75 18.90
N PHE A 12 -0.05 14.29 17.68
CA PHE A 12 -0.39 15.15 16.55
C PHE A 12 -1.78 15.80 16.71
N SER A 13 -2.76 15.03 17.20
CA SER A 13 -4.09 15.56 17.52
C SER A 13 -4.02 16.62 18.62
N VAL A 14 -3.21 16.37 19.66
CA VAL A 14 -3.04 17.29 20.79
C VAL A 14 -2.33 18.57 20.35
N THR A 15 -1.27 18.49 19.55
CA THR A 15 -0.58 19.70 19.07
C THR A 15 -1.48 20.57 18.19
N MET A 16 -2.23 19.96 17.26
CA MET A 16 -3.22 20.66 16.45
C MET A 16 -4.28 21.35 17.32
N LEU A 17 -4.79 20.65 18.34
CA LEU A 17 -5.77 21.20 19.26
C LEU A 17 -5.22 22.40 20.04
N VAL A 18 -4.03 22.27 20.63
CA VAL A 18 -3.38 23.34 21.42
C VAL A 18 -3.10 24.55 20.55
N VAL A 19 -2.53 24.36 19.36
CA VAL A 19 -2.24 25.45 18.42
C VAL A 19 -3.54 26.12 17.95
N GLY A 20 -4.60 25.35 17.67
CA GLY A 20 -5.89 25.89 17.27
C GLY A 20 -6.54 26.74 18.36
N VAL A 21 -6.46 26.29 19.62
CA VAL A 21 -6.96 27.06 20.77
C VAL A 21 -6.15 28.35 20.94
N LEU A 22 -4.82 28.29 20.89
CA LEU A 22 -3.96 29.48 21.00
C LEU A 22 -4.24 30.52 19.89
N LEU A 23 -4.40 30.07 18.64
CA LEU A 23 -4.78 30.93 17.52
C LEU A 23 -6.15 31.57 17.74
N SER A 24 -7.12 30.80 18.23
CA SER A 24 -8.47 31.30 18.51
C SER A 24 -8.45 32.37 19.61
N VAL A 25 -7.73 32.12 20.71
CA VAL A 25 -7.57 33.08 21.81
C VAL A 25 -6.85 34.35 21.35
N SER A 26 -5.78 34.20 20.56
CA SER A 26 -5.07 35.34 19.98
C SER A 26 -5.95 36.18 19.04
N GLY A 27 -6.80 35.53 18.24
CA GLY A 27 -7.79 36.19 17.38
C GLY A 27 -8.80 37.01 18.17
N VAL A 28 -9.29 36.49 19.31
CA VAL A 28 -10.20 37.22 20.21
C VAL A 28 -9.49 38.43 20.84
N LEU A 29 -8.25 38.25 21.32
CA LEU A 29 -7.49 39.32 21.96
C LEU A 29 -7.11 40.48 21.02
N THR A 30 -7.02 40.20 19.72
CA THR A 30 -6.65 41.21 18.70
C THR A 30 -7.85 41.83 17.99
N GLU A 31 -9.09 41.47 18.37
CA GLU A 31 -10.34 41.89 17.73
C GLU A 31 -10.42 41.60 16.22
N ARG A 32 -9.52 40.77 15.70
CA ARG A 32 -9.48 40.38 14.28
C ARG A 32 -10.29 39.10 14.08
N TYR A 33 -11.59 39.27 13.85
CA TYR A 33 -12.50 38.14 13.60
C TYR A 33 -12.08 37.24 12.43
N ILE A 34 -11.35 37.76 11.45
CA ILE A 34 -10.80 36.96 10.33
C ILE A 34 -9.81 35.90 10.83
N SER A 35 -9.09 36.17 11.91
CA SER A 35 -8.09 35.26 12.49
C SER A 35 -8.70 34.12 13.32
N LEU A 36 -9.98 34.22 13.70
CA LEU A 36 -10.69 33.16 14.43
C LEU A 36 -10.96 31.93 13.56
N PHE A 37 -11.28 32.13 12.28
CA PHE A 37 -11.64 31.05 11.36
C PHE A 37 -10.58 29.93 11.29
N PRO A 38 -9.29 30.20 11.00
CA PRO A 38 -8.28 29.14 10.96
C PRO A 38 -8.09 28.45 12.31
N GLY A 39 -8.22 29.17 13.43
CA GLY A 39 -8.13 28.58 14.78
C GLY A 39 -9.25 27.57 15.03
N ILE A 40 -10.49 27.94 14.72
CA ILE A 40 -11.67 27.05 14.85
C ILE A 40 -11.52 25.82 13.96
N VAL A 41 -11.12 26.00 12.69
CA VAL A 41 -10.89 24.88 11.77
C VAL A 41 -9.82 23.93 12.32
N LEU A 42 -8.73 24.46 12.88
CA LEU A 42 -7.65 23.65 13.43
C LEU A 42 -8.09 22.88 14.69
N VAL A 43 -8.88 23.50 15.57
CA VAL A 43 -9.50 22.83 16.72
C VAL A 43 -10.40 21.68 16.25
N LEU A 44 -11.26 21.94 15.27
CA LEU A 44 -12.15 20.91 14.70
C LEU A 44 -11.34 19.75 14.11
N VAL A 45 -10.31 20.03 13.32
CA VAL A 45 -9.41 19.02 12.75
C VAL A 45 -8.70 18.23 13.85
N GLY A 46 -8.24 18.89 14.91
CA GLY A 46 -7.63 18.26 16.08
C GLY A 46 -8.57 17.25 16.75
N VAL A 47 -9.80 17.67 17.08
CA VAL A 47 -10.83 16.79 17.69
C VAL A 47 -11.18 15.64 16.75
N LEU A 48 -11.37 15.94 15.47
CA LEU A 48 -11.79 14.94 14.50
C LEU A 48 -10.71 13.88 14.24
N SER A 49 -9.44 14.29 14.23
CA SER A 49 -8.29 13.37 14.16
C SER A 49 -8.20 12.45 15.37
N MET A 50 -8.73 12.89 16.52
CA MET A 50 -8.75 12.09 17.74
C MET A 50 -9.82 11.00 17.63
N ILE A 51 -10.98 11.29 17.06
CA ILE A 51 -12.11 10.34 16.97
C ILE A 51 -11.94 9.37 15.79
N ASN A 52 -11.49 9.87 14.63
CA ASN A 52 -11.53 9.11 13.39
C ASN A 52 -10.25 8.27 13.16
N PRO A 53 -10.39 6.98 12.79
CA PRO A 53 -9.25 6.16 12.40
C PRO A 53 -8.69 6.61 11.03
N ALA A 54 -7.38 6.52 10.87
CA ALA A 54 -6.69 6.84 9.62
C ALA A 54 -6.90 5.76 8.55
N TYR A 55 -6.86 4.49 8.95
CA TYR A 55 -7.28 3.39 8.09
C TYR A 55 -7.79 2.21 8.93
N VAL A 56 -8.60 1.39 8.28
CA VAL A 56 -9.21 0.19 8.86
C VAL A 56 -8.79 -1.00 8.03
N VAL A 57 -8.21 -2.00 8.68
CA VAL A 57 -7.90 -3.29 8.07
C VAL A 57 -9.02 -4.26 8.42
N GLU A 58 -9.80 -4.63 7.41
CA GLU A 58 -10.81 -5.67 7.49
C GLU A 58 -10.25 -7.00 6.96
N ALA A 59 -11.00 -8.09 7.10
CA ALA A 59 -10.54 -9.42 6.69
C ALA A 59 -10.26 -9.53 5.18
N HIS A 60 -10.96 -8.74 4.35
CA HIS A 60 -10.92 -8.83 2.89
C HIS A 60 -10.60 -7.50 2.20
N GLU A 61 -10.41 -6.42 2.96
CA GLU A 61 -10.04 -5.13 2.39
C GLU A 61 -9.33 -4.22 3.39
N VAL A 62 -8.52 -3.31 2.87
CA VAL A 62 -8.03 -2.14 3.60
C VAL A 62 -8.78 -0.91 3.11
N GLN A 63 -9.42 -0.22 4.06
CA GLN A 63 -10.07 1.06 3.83
C GLN A 63 -9.17 2.18 4.33
N VAL A 64 -8.66 2.99 3.42
CA VAL A 64 -7.98 4.26 3.76
C VAL A 64 -9.06 5.31 3.96
N ARG A 65 -9.06 5.97 5.13
CA ARG A 65 -10.04 7.00 5.46
C ARG A 65 -9.36 8.36 5.59
N ASN A 66 -10.07 9.43 5.24
CA ASN A 66 -9.61 10.78 5.53
C ASN A 66 -9.90 11.15 6.99
N MET A 67 -9.42 12.33 7.42
CA MET A 67 -9.66 12.84 8.77
C MET A 67 -11.14 13.08 9.06
N LEU A 68 -11.98 13.25 8.03
CA LEU A 68 -13.43 13.36 8.14
C LEU A 68 -14.12 11.99 8.30
N GLY A 69 -13.37 10.88 8.24
CA GLY A 69 -13.90 9.52 8.33
C GLY A 69 -14.43 8.95 7.00
N MET A 70 -14.37 9.70 5.91
CA MET A 70 -14.75 9.23 4.58
C MET A 70 -13.70 8.29 3.99
N THR A 71 -14.14 7.22 3.34
CA THR A 71 -13.23 6.26 2.69
C THR A 71 -12.70 6.86 1.39
N LEU A 72 -11.39 7.08 1.34
CA LEU A 72 -10.69 7.57 0.15
C LEU A 72 -10.39 6.43 -0.84
N LYS A 73 -10.05 5.25 -0.32
CA LYS A 73 -9.60 4.13 -1.13
C LYS A 73 -9.90 2.80 -0.46
N ARG A 74 -10.32 1.82 -1.25
CA ARG A 74 -10.48 0.42 -0.86
C ARG A 74 -9.46 -0.43 -1.61
N LEU A 75 -8.75 -1.29 -0.90
CA LEU A 75 -7.77 -2.22 -1.47
C LEU A 75 -8.17 -3.63 -1.06
N PRO A 76 -8.49 -4.54 -2.01
CA PRO A 76 -8.89 -5.90 -1.66
C PRO A 76 -7.70 -6.68 -1.08
N LEU A 77 -7.92 -7.36 0.03
CA LEU A 77 -6.98 -8.28 0.66
C LEU A 77 -7.44 -9.71 0.43
N ARG A 78 -6.55 -10.57 -0.06
CA ARG A 78 -6.75 -12.02 -0.08
C ARG A 78 -6.27 -12.66 1.23
N GLY A 79 -5.33 -12.02 1.90
CA GLY A 79 -4.86 -12.44 3.20
C GLY A 79 -3.82 -11.49 3.81
N PRO A 80 -3.26 -11.84 4.98
CA PRO A 80 -2.29 -10.99 5.69
C PRO A 80 -0.99 -10.76 4.91
N LEU A 81 -0.63 -11.69 4.02
CA LEU A 81 0.58 -11.62 3.18
C LEU A 81 0.53 -10.52 2.12
N ASP A 82 -0.65 -10.01 1.80
CA ASP A 82 -0.80 -8.93 0.83
C ASP A 82 -0.39 -7.56 1.41
N LEU A 83 -0.14 -7.50 2.71
CA LEU A 83 0.35 -6.31 3.40
C LEU A 83 1.80 -6.49 3.82
N ARG A 84 2.60 -5.46 3.57
CA ARG A 84 3.95 -5.34 4.11
C ARG A 84 4.03 -4.08 4.96
N VAL A 85 4.37 -4.27 6.23
CA VAL A 85 4.68 -3.16 7.13
C VAL A 85 6.18 -2.91 7.06
N ASP A 86 6.56 -1.71 6.66
CA ASP A 86 7.92 -1.20 6.71
C ASP A 86 8.00 -0.14 7.82
N GLU A 87 9.20 0.31 8.19
CA GLU A 87 9.42 1.34 9.20
C GLU A 87 8.77 2.68 8.82
N LYS A 88 8.71 2.96 7.51
CA LYS A 88 8.24 4.25 6.97
C LYS A 88 6.80 4.24 6.47
N ALA A 89 6.25 3.08 6.10
CA ALA A 89 4.95 3.00 5.45
C ALA A 89 4.36 1.57 5.45
N VAL A 90 3.06 1.50 5.26
CA VAL A 90 2.34 0.26 4.94
C VAL A 90 2.15 0.16 3.44
N TRP A 91 2.54 -0.97 2.86
CA TRP A 91 2.51 -1.25 1.43
C TRP A 91 1.55 -2.39 1.12
N PHE A 92 0.85 -2.27 -0.01
CA PHE A 92 0.02 -3.33 -0.55
C PHE A 92 0.83 -4.09 -1.62
N VAL A 93 1.29 -5.29 -1.24
CA VAL A 93 2.28 -6.11 -1.98
C VAL A 93 1.82 -6.42 -3.41
N PRO A 94 0.57 -6.86 -3.68
CA PRO A 94 0.17 -7.28 -5.02
C PRO A 94 0.30 -6.18 -6.09
N THR A 95 0.25 -4.91 -5.69
CA THR A 95 0.36 -3.78 -6.61
C THR A 95 1.61 -2.93 -6.38
N GLY A 96 2.37 -3.22 -5.33
CA GLY A 96 3.46 -2.35 -4.85
C GLY A 96 3.02 -0.95 -4.42
N LYS A 97 1.71 -0.68 -4.29
CA LYS A 97 1.21 0.67 -3.97
C LYS A 97 1.32 0.94 -2.47
N ARG A 98 1.81 2.12 -2.12
CA ARG A 98 1.79 2.62 -0.75
C ARG A 98 0.35 2.84 -0.30
N VAL A 99 -0.01 2.28 0.85
CA VAL A 99 -1.34 2.44 1.47
C VAL A 99 -1.35 3.72 2.29
N MET A 100 -0.40 3.85 3.21
CA MET A 100 -0.28 4.99 4.13
C MET A 100 1.19 5.12 4.56
N GLY A 101 1.63 6.33 4.90
CA GLY A 101 2.88 6.53 5.63
C GLY A 101 2.72 6.26 7.13
N ASN A 102 3.80 5.87 7.80
CA ASN A 102 3.82 5.73 9.26
C ASN A 102 3.88 7.08 9.99
N PHE A 103 4.15 8.17 9.26
CA PHE A 103 4.19 9.51 9.85
C PHE A 103 2.81 9.91 10.37
N GLY A 104 2.74 10.20 11.67
CA GLY A 104 1.51 10.62 12.33
C GLY A 104 0.53 9.49 12.65
N LEU A 105 0.94 8.21 12.57
CA LEU A 105 0.12 7.07 13.00
C LEU A 105 0.48 6.60 14.41
N ASP A 106 -0.50 6.04 15.10
CA ASP A 106 -0.29 5.45 16.41
C ASP A 106 0.52 4.13 16.33
N LYS A 107 1.52 4.00 17.20
CA LYS A 107 2.43 2.86 17.24
C LYS A 107 1.72 1.57 17.63
N ALA A 108 0.72 1.64 18.52
CA ALA A 108 -0.02 0.46 18.93
C ALA A 108 -0.84 -0.13 17.78
N GLY A 109 -1.50 0.73 16.99
CA GLY A 109 -2.20 0.32 15.77
C GLY A 109 -1.27 -0.30 14.72
N ILE A 110 -0.10 0.31 14.48
CA ILE A 110 0.91 -0.27 13.57
C ILE A 110 1.37 -1.65 14.07
N LYS A 111 1.61 -1.79 15.37
CA LYS A 111 2.03 -3.07 15.97
C LYS A 111 0.99 -4.17 15.73
N GLN A 112 -0.30 -3.89 15.93
CA GLN A 112 -1.37 -4.86 15.64
C GLN A 112 -1.39 -5.29 14.17
N VAL A 113 -1.19 -4.36 13.23
CA VAL A 113 -1.09 -4.70 11.80
C VAL A 113 0.15 -5.54 11.52
N SER A 114 1.28 -5.22 12.14
CA SER A 114 2.52 -6.00 11.98
C SER A 114 2.38 -7.44 12.52
N GLU A 115 1.72 -7.62 13.66
CA GLU A 115 1.42 -8.93 14.25
C GLU A 115 0.45 -9.73 13.38
N PHE A 116 -0.55 -9.05 12.80
CA PHE A 116 -1.46 -9.67 11.84
C PHE A 116 -0.71 -10.19 10.61
N VAL A 117 0.18 -9.37 10.04
CA VAL A 117 1.04 -9.79 8.90
C VAL A 117 1.95 -10.95 9.30
N ALA A 118 2.59 -10.88 10.46
CA ALA A 118 3.46 -11.94 10.98
C ALA A 118 2.72 -13.27 11.19
N SER A 119 1.47 -13.22 11.69
CA SER A 119 0.65 -14.43 11.86
C SER A 119 0.31 -15.11 10.53
N GLY A 120 0.13 -14.35 9.46
CA GLY A 120 -0.06 -14.90 8.11
C GLY A 120 1.20 -15.57 7.57
N GLN A 121 2.39 -15.03 7.88
CA GLN A 121 3.66 -15.63 7.50
C GLN A 121 3.95 -16.92 8.26
N ALA A 122 3.65 -16.95 9.57
CA ALA A 122 3.80 -18.15 10.39
C ALA A 122 2.94 -19.31 9.86
N ASN A 123 1.68 -19.05 9.49
CA ASN A 123 0.80 -20.06 8.89
C ASN A 123 1.23 -20.49 7.48
N ALA A 124 1.87 -19.61 6.70
CA ALA A 124 2.35 -19.97 5.35
C ALA A 124 3.59 -20.88 5.38
N GLY A 125 4.38 -20.82 6.46
CA GLY A 125 5.59 -21.64 6.64
C GLY A 125 5.36 -22.97 7.35
N GLN A 126 4.16 -23.22 7.88
CA GLN A 126 3.86 -24.46 8.59
C GLN A 126 3.27 -25.47 7.59
N PRO A 127 4.03 -26.51 7.17
CA PRO A 127 3.46 -27.58 6.34
C PRO A 127 2.28 -28.18 7.11
N GLY A 128 1.10 -28.18 6.49
CA GLY A 128 -0.14 -28.57 7.16
C GLY A 128 0.00 -29.96 7.81
N PRO A 129 -0.64 -30.21 8.97
CA PRO A 129 -0.60 -31.50 9.64
C PRO A 129 -1.26 -32.55 8.73
N GLY A 130 -0.44 -33.24 7.93
CA GLY A 130 -0.89 -34.15 6.88
C GLY A 130 -0.08 -34.07 5.58
N GLN A 131 0.67 -32.99 5.35
CA GLN A 131 1.76 -33.00 4.37
C GLN A 131 2.95 -33.65 5.05
N ALA A 132 3.00 -34.99 4.97
CA ALA A 132 4.23 -35.72 5.23
C ALA A 132 5.35 -35.01 4.46
N PRO A 133 6.52 -34.76 5.09
CA PRO A 133 7.65 -34.18 4.37
C PRO A 133 7.83 -35.03 3.13
N PHE A 134 7.60 -34.45 1.95
CA PHE A 134 7.97 -35.07 0.70
C PHE A 134 9.46 -35.31 0.85
N ALA A 135 9.81 -36.54 1.24
CA ALA A 135 11.17 -37.01 1.26
C ALA A 135 11.69 -36.59 -0.10
N GLN A 136 12.68 -35.69 -0.09
CA GLN A 136 13.32 -35.21 -1.29
C GLN A 136 13.69 -36.46 -2.07
N GLN A 137 12.87 -36.82 -3.07
CA GLN A 137 13.27 -37.73 -4.10
C GLN A 137 14.35 -36.93 -4.79
N GLN A 138 15.59 -37.08 -4.29
CA GLN A 138 16.78 -36.65 -4.98
C GLN A 138 16.57 -37.14 -6.40
N PRO A 139 16.53 -36.23 -7.40
CA PRO A 139 16.52 -36.64 -8.78
C PRO A 139 17.70 -37.59 -8.91
N GLN A 140 17.42 -38.89 -9.07
CA GLN A 140 18.46 -39.86 -9.38
C GLN A 140 19.16 -39.27 -10.58
N ALA A 141 20.42 -38.88 -10.38
CA ALA A 141 21.23 -38.32 -11.44
C ALA A 141 21.11 -39.31 -12.61
N PRO A 142 20.69 -38.86 -13.81
CA PRO A 142 20.61 -39.74 -14.96
C PRO A 142 21.96 -40.42 -15.08
N GLN A 143 21.96 -41.75 -14.98
CA GLN A 143 23.18 -42.53 -15.13
C GLN A 143 23.80 -42.12 -16.47
N PRO A 144 25.11 -41.80 -16.50
CA PRO A 144 25.77 -41.43 -17.74
C PRO A 144 25.60 -42.59 -18.73
N GLN A 145 24.76 -42.38 -19.75
CA GLN A 145 24.69 -43.25 -20.91
C GLN A 145 26.11 -43.35 -21.47
N ALA A 146 26.64 -44.58 -21.46
CA ALA A 146 27.93 -44.88 -22.04
C ALA A 146 27.95 -44.34 -23.47
N TRP A 147 28.88 -43.43 -23.71
CA TRP A 147 29.06 -42.76 -24.99
C TRP A 147 29.53 -43.79 -26.02
N ASP A 148 28.68 -44.11 -27.00
CA ASP A 148 28.95 -45.06 -28.07
C ASP A 148 29.74 -44.35 -29.18
N PRO A 149 31.03 -44.67 -29.44
CA PRO A 149 31.91 -43.84 -30.28
C PRO A 149 31.67 -43.86 -31.80
N GLN A 150 30.59 -44.45 -32.31
CA GLN A 150 30.59 -44.92 -33.70
C GLN A 150 29.74 -44.16 -34.73
N GLN A 151 29.25 -42.94 -34.45
CA GLN A 151 28.54 -42.15 -35.47
C GLN A 151 29.08 -40.72 -35.59
N GLY A 152 30.29 -40.63 -36.13
CA GLY A 152 30.82 -39.38 -36.69
C GLY A 152 30.26 -39.14 -38.09
N GLN A 153 29.23 -38.31 -38.21
CA GLN A 153 28.95 -37.58 -39.45
C GLN A 153 29.67 -36.22 -39.39
N PRO A 154 30.62 -35.94 -40.29
CA PRO A 154 31.21 -34.62 -40.44
C PRO A 154 30.21 -33.74 -41.20
N GLY A 155 29.72 -32.64 -40.61
CA GLY A 155 29.06 -31.63 -41.44
C GLY A 155 28.21 -30.54 -40.83
N GLN A 156 27.85 -30.55 -39.54
CA GLN A 156 26.98 -29.49 -39.02
C GLN A 156 27.56 -28.85 -37.75
N GLN A 157 28.28 -27.74 -37.97
CA GLN A 157 28.59 -26.78 -36.92
C GLN A 157 27.28 -26.17 -36.41
N PRO A 158 26.98 -26.25 -35.11
CA PRO A 158 25.88 -25.52 -34.51
C PRO A 158 26.16 -24.02 -34.63
N GLN A 159 25.36 -23.30 -35.41
CA GLN A 159 25.39 -21.84 -35.42
C GLN A 159 24.92 -21.34 -34.06
N ALA A 160 25.80 -20.64 -33.35
CA ALA A 160 25.47 -19.98 -32.11
C ALA A 160 24.35 -18.94 -32.37
N PRO A 161 23.30 -18.88 -31.53
CA PRO A 161 22.28 -17.84 -31.64
C PRO A 161 22.94 -16.47 -31.48
N GLN A 162 22.85 -15.64 -32.52
CA GLN A 162 23.35 -14.28 -32.48
C GLN A 162 22.54 -13.47 -31.44
N PRO A 163 23.20 -12.69 -30.57
CA PRO A 163 22.51 -11.82 -29.63
C PRO A 163 21.73 -10.76 -30.41
N GLN A 164 20.41 -10.74 -30.23
CA GLN A 164 19.54 -9.67 -30.70
C GLN A 164 20.04 -8.34 -30.14
N ALA A 165 20.55 -7.50 -31.03
CA ALA A 165 20.92 -6.14 -30.70
C ALA A 165 19.66 -5.41 -30.21
N TRP A 166 19.75 -4.89 -28.98
CA TRP A 166 18.75 -4.05 -28.37
C TRP A 166 18.65 -2.76 -29.20
N ASP A 167 17.48 -2.46 -29.74
CA ASP A 167 17.23 -1.31 -30.62
C ASP A 167 16.56 -0.18 -29.78
N PRO A 168 17.28 0.89 -29.38
CA PRO A 168 16.79 1.87 -28.41
C PRO A 168 15.95 3.01 -29.00
N GLN A 169 15.21 2.80 -30.09
CA GLN A 169 14.40 3.85 -30.70
C GLN A 169 12.93 3.46 -30.91
N GLN A 170 12.17 3.37 -29.82
CA GLN A 170 10.73 3.62 -29.87
C GLN A 170 10.41 4.97 -29.22
N PRO A 171 10.17 6.04 -30.00
CA PRO A 171 9.62 7.27 -29.46
C PRO A 171 8.21 7.00 -28.93
N GLN A 172 8.02 7.28 -27.63
CA GLN A 172 6.71 7.28 -26.97
C GLN A 172 5.77 8.23 -27.73
N GLN A 173 4.84 7.66 -28.50
CA GLN A 173 3.75 8.42 -29.07
C GLN A 173 2.91 9.01 -27.93
N GLY A 174 2.77 10.33 -27.98
CA GLY A 174 2.21 11.15 -26.92
C GLY A 174 0.81 10.70 -26.50
N GLN A 175 0.66 10.50 -25.20
CA GLN A 175 -0.64 10.54 -24.57
C GLN A 175 -1.17 11.97 -24.70
N GLN A 176 -2.18 12.15 -25.56
CA GLN A 176 -2.94 13.38 -25.68
C GLN A 176 -3.58 13.73 -24.32
N PRO A 177 -3.48 14.98 -23.85
CA PRO A 177 -4.17 15.40 -22.65
C PRO A 177 -5.71 15.38 -22.86
N PRO A 178 -6.49 15.00 -21.84
CA PRO A 178 -7.95 14.99 -21.92
C PRO A 178 -8.51 16.40 -22.14
N HIS A 179 -9.45 16.50 -23.09
CA HIS A 179 -10.18 17.74 -23.39
C HIS A 179 -10.86 18.33 -22.14
N PRO A 180 -10.83 19.66 -21.95
CA PRO A 180 -11.65 20.33 -20.96
C PRO A 180 -13.13 20.19 -21.34
N GLN A 181 -13.91 19.56 -20.46
CA GLN A 181 -15.37 19.51 -20.57
C GLN A 181 -15.93 20.93 -20.51
N GLN A 182 -16.69 21.31 -21.54
CA GLN A 182 -17.44 22.55 -21.59
C GLN A 182 -18.50 22.57 -20.47
N PRO A 183 -18.60 23.64 -19.67
CA PRO A 183 -19.73 23.82 -18.76
C PRO A 183 -20.92 24.32 -19.58
N GLY A 184 -21.93 23.47 -19.74
CA GLY A 184 -23.12 23.83 -20.50
C GLY A 184 -24.32 22.95 -20.16
N GLN A 185 -25.37 23.64 -19.70
CA GLN A 185 -26.78 23.25 -19.67
C GLN A 185 -27.27 22.61 -18.36
N ASN A 186 -27.68 23.49 -17.44
CA ASN A 186 -28.73 23.23 -16.46
C ASN A 186 -30.10 23.18 -17.20
N PRO A 187 -30.83 22.05 -17.21
CA PRO A 187 -32.14 21.97 -17.86
C PRO A 187 -33.32 22.29 -16.93
N TYR A 188 -33.10 22.70 -15.68
CA TYR A 188 -34.19 22.97 -14.73
C TYR A 188 -34.09 24.37 -14.14
N GLY A 189 -34.53 25.35 -14.93
CA GLY A 189 -35.05 26.61 -14.40
C GLY A 189 -36.54 26.46 -14.09
N ARG A 190 -36.88 26.39 -12.80
CA ARG A 190 -38.13 26.85 -12.21
C ARG A 190 -37.88 27.20 -10.75
#